data_AF-A0A7C9PMJ1-F1
#
_entry.id   AF-A0A7C9PMJ1-F1
#
_cell.length_a   1.000
_cell.length_b   1.000
_cell.length_c   1.000
_cell.angle_alpha   90.00
_cell.angle_beta   90.00
_cell.angle_gamma   90.00
#
_symmetry.space_group_name_H-M   'P 1'
#
loop_
_entity.id
_entity.type
_entity.pdbx_description
1 polymer ?
#
loop_
_entity_poly.entity_id
_entity_poly.type
_entity_poly.pdbx_seq_one_letter_code
_entity_poly.pdbx_strand_id
1 'polypeptide(L)'
;MSLALAVDHRTSESRHPSGFAPAITGGVARQRQEANVAVFALVAAVAGLALAVVIYICSVCNARSFSACLRAVQRFWIGGC
;
A
#
# COMPACT_ATOMS: atom_id res chain seq x y z
N MET A 1 -8.98 58.78 -13.69
CA MET A 1 -9.52 57.82 -12.71
C MET A 1 -8.65 56.58 -12.82
N SER A 2 -7.51 56.52 -12.10
CA SER A 2 -7.33 55.85 -10.80
C SER A 2 -7.73 54.36 -10.87
N LEU A 3 -6.88 53.37 -10.59
CA LEU A 3 -6.08 53.22 -9.37
C LEU A 3 -4.80 52.38 -9.61
N ALA A 4 -3.70 52.86 -9.03
CA ALA A 4 -2.50 52.09 -8.79
C ALA A 4 -2.77 51.05 -7.70
N LEU A 5 -2.44 49.78 -7.96
CA LEU A 5 -2.45 48.71 -6.97
C LEU A 5 -1.22 48.86 -6.07
N ALA A 6 -1.42 49.53 -4.94
CA ALA A 6 -0.52 49.45 -3.79
C ALA A 6 -0.77 48.12 -3.08
N VAL A 7 0.15 47.16 -3.24
CA VAL A 7 0.20 45.96 -2.41
C VAL A 7 0.94 46.33 -1.13
N ASP A 8 0.18 46.71 -0.10
CA ASP A 8 0.66 46.83 1.27
C ASP A 8 0.10 45.65 2.07
N HIS A 9 0.94 44.65 2.32
CA HIS A 9 0.63 43.54 3.22
C HIS A 9 1.68 43.53 4.35
N ARG A 10 1.72 44.61 5.13
CA ARG A 10 2.28 44.58 6.48
C ARG A 10 1.26 43.97 7.45
N THR A 11 1.38 42.67 7.67
CA THR A 11 1.13 42.08 8.99
C THR A 11 2.23 41.08 9.28
N SER A 12 3.33 41.62 9.82
CA SER A 12 4.36 40.84 10.50
C SER A 12 3.72 40.09 11.66
N GLU A 13 3.29 38.86 11.40
CA GLU A 13 2.83 37.92 12.43
C GLU A 13 4.05 37.49 13.23
N SER A 14 4.23 38.16 14.37
CA SER A 14 4.73 37.63 15.64
C SER A 14 5.56 36.35 15.52
N ARG A 15 6.88 36.50 15.34
CA ARG A 15 7.87 35.48 15.70
C ARG A 15 7.68 35.11 17.18
N HIS A 16 6.96 34.01 17.44
CA HIS A 16 7.14 33.26 18.67
C HIS A 16 8.36 32.36 18.48
N PRO A 17 9.45 32.55 19.24
CA PRO A 17 10.55 31.62 19.21
C PRO A 17 10.21 30.38 20.03
N SER A 18 10.66 29.24 19.51
CA SER A 18 11.13 28.10 20.30
C SER A 18 10.15 27.49 21.31
N GLY A 19 9.31 26.60 20.78
CA GLY A 19 8.78 25.45 21.50
C GLY A 19 8.77 24.24 20.58
N PHE A 20 9.90 23.87 19.97
CA PHE A 20 10.07 22.54 19.38
C PHE A 20 10.07 21.52 20.52
N ALA A 21 8.88 21.14 20.99
CA ALA A 21 8.70 19.89 21.69
C ALA A 21 8.54 18.84 20.59
N PRO A 22 9.58 18.04 20.24
CA PRO A 22 9.38 16.93 19.33
C PRO A 22 8.30 16.07 19.95
N ALA A 23 7.20 15.86 19.23
CA ALA A 23 6.18 14.91 19.61
C ALA A 23 6.80 13.51 19.56
N ILE A 24 7.53 13.13 20.61
CA ILE A 24 8.07 11.78 20.82
C ILE A 24 6.91 10.75 20.78
N THR A 25 5.68 11.19 21.08
CA THR A 25 4.43 10.42 20.93
C THR A 25 4.02 10.16 19.48
N GLY A 26 4.43 11.00 18.52
CA GLY A 26 4.16 10.80 17.08
C GLY A 26 4.99 9.66 16.48
N GLY A 27 6.20 9.44 17.00
CA GLY A 27 7.09 8.35 16.56
C GLY A 27 6.52 6.96 16.87
N VAL A 28 5.89 6.79 18.04
CA VAL A 28 5.32 5.50 18.45
C VAL A 28 4.05 5.17 17.67
N ALA A 29 3.17 6.16 17.43
CA ALA A 29 1.98 5.98 16.60
C ALA A 29 2.36 5.68 15.14
N ARG A 30 3.36 6.40 14.61
CA ARG A 30 3.87 6.21 13.25
C ARG A 30 4.60 4.87 13.09
N GLN A 31 5.45 4.45 14.05
CA GLN A 31 6.07 3.12 14.01
C GLN A 31 5.04 2.00 14.05
N ARG A 32 3.99 2.14 14.86
CA ARG A 32 2.92 1.14 14.93
C ARG A 32 2.09 1.10 13.64
N GLN A 33 1.89 2.26 13.02
CA GLN A 33 1.26 2.37 11.70
C GLN A 33 2.12 1.69 10.61
N GLU A 34 3.42 2.02 10.54
CA GLU A 34 4.37 1.45 9.58
C GLU A 34 4.51 -0.07 9.75
N ALA A 35 4.50 -0.58 10.99
CA ALA A 35 4.49 -2.02 11.27
C ALA A 35 3.25 -2.71 10.68
N ASN A 36 2.07 -2.12 10.83
CA ASN A 36 0.85 -2.67 10.24
C ASN A 36 0.93 -2.66 8.70
N VAL A 37 1.39 -1.57 8.09
CA VAL A 37 1.51 -1.48 6.62
C VAL A 37 2.49 -2.53 6.10
N ALA A 38 3.61 -2.77 6.81
CA ALA A 38 4.56 -3.81 6.45
C ALA A 38 3.94 -5.23 6.50
N VAL A 39 3.13 -5.51 7.51
CA VAL A 39 2.41 -6.79 7.62
C VAL A 39 1.40 -6.95 6.48
N PHE A 40 0.60 -5.93 6.19
CA PHE A 40 -0.35 -5.97 5.08
C PHE A 40 0.35 -6.14 3.72
N ALA A 41 1.48 -5.46 3.51
CA ALA A 41 2.29 -5.60 2.29
C ALA A 41 2.82 -7.03 2.13
N LEU A 42 3.29 -7.65 3.21
CA LEU A 42 3.77 -9.02 3.19
C LEU A 42 2.65 -10.02 2.89
N VAL A 43 1.49 -9.87 3.54
CA VAL A 43 0.32 -10.72 3.28
C VAL A 43 -0.14 -10.57 1.83
N ALA A 44 -0.20 -9.33 1.31
CA ALA A 44 -0.56 -9.08 -0.08
C ALA A 44 0.44 -9.71 -1.06
N ALA A 45 1.74 -9.65 -0.77
CA ALA A 45 2.76 -10.28 -1.60
C ALA A 45 2.61 -11.81 -1.65
N VAL A 46 2.40 -12.45 -0.49
CA VAL A 46 2.20 -13.90 -0.41
C VAL A 46 0.90 -14.32 -1.10
N ALA A 47 -0.19 -13.58 -0.88
CA ALA A 47 -1.46 -13.84 -1.54
C ALA A 47 -1.37 -13.66 -3.07
N GLY A 48 -0.66 -12.63 -3.52
CA GLY A 48 -0.39 -12.39 -4.94
C GLY A 48 0.42 -13.51 -5.58
N LEU A 49 1.47 -13.98 -4.90
CA LEU A 49 2.27 -15.12 -5.36
C LEU A 49 1.42 -16.39 -5.47
N ALA A 50 0.58 -16.67 -4.46
CA ALA A 50 -0.28 -17.86 -4.47
C ALA A 50 -1.28 -17.84 -5.64
N LEU A 51 -1.91 -16.69 -5.90
CA LEU A 51 -2.82 -16.53 -7.03
C LEU A 51 -2.08 -16.67 -8.38
N ALA A 52 -0.88 -16.10 -8.49
CA ALA A 52 -0.06 -16.23 -9.70
C ALA A 52 0.28 -17.70 -10.00
N VAL A 53 0.65 -18.49 -8.99
CA VAL A 53 0.91 -19.93 -9.15
C VAL A 53 -0.33 -20.69 -9.60
N VAL A 54 -1.50 -20.42 -9.01
CA VAL A 54 -2.77 -21.05 -9.41
C VAL A 54 -3.12 -20.74 -10.86
N ILE A 55 -3.03 -19.47 -11.27
CA ILE A 55 -3.31 -19.04 -12.64
C ILE A 55 -2.32 -19.69 -13.62
N TYR A 56 -1.04 -19.77 -13.25
CA TYR A 56 -0.03 -20.44 -14.05
C TYR A 56 -0.37 -21.92 -14.29
N ILE A 57 -0.71 -22.68 -13.23
CA ILE A 57 -1.10 -24.09 -13.36
C ILE A 57 -2.32 -24.24 -14.27
N CYS A 58 -3.34 -23.39 -14.08
CA CYS A 58 -4.53 -23.40 -14.92
C CYS A 58 -4.24 -23.11 -16.40
N SER A 59 -3.29 -22.23 -16.68
CA SER A 59 -2.84 -21.91 -18.02
C SER A 59 -2.10 -23.09 -18.66
N VAL A 60 -1.20 -23.75 -17.91
CA VAL A 60 -0.46 -24.93 -18.38
C VAL A 60 -1.41 -26.11 -18.66
N CYS A 61 -2.41 -26.33 -17.80
CA CYS A 61 -3.39 -27.41 -17.96
C CYS A 61 -4.55 -27.06 -18.92
N ASN A 62 -4.54 -25.89 -19.57
CA ASN A 62 -5.58 -25.40 -20.48
C ASN A 62 -7.02 -25.48 -19.90
N ALA A 63 -7.17 -25.18 -18.61
CA ALA A 63 -8.45 -25.26 -17.92
C ALA A 63 -9.31 -24.03 -18.28
N ARG A 64 -10.44 -24.24 -18.95
CA ARG A 64 -11.39 -23.18 -19.35
C ARG A 64 -12.44 -22.83 -18.28
N SER A 65 -12.45 -23.52 -17.15
CA SER A 65 -13.42 -23.29 -16.07
C SER A 65 -12.77 -23.34 -14.69
N PHE A 66 -13.36 -22.61 -13.73
CA PHE A 66 -12.85 -22.54 -12.36
C PHE A 66 -12.82 -23.92 -11.67
N SER A 67 -13.84 -24.74 -11.91
CA SER A 67 -13.93 -26.10 -11.37
C SER A 67 -12.89 -27.06 -11.99
N ALA A 68 -12.55 -26.89 -13.27
CA ALA A 68 -11.46 -27.64 -13.91
C ALA A 68 -10.09 -27.18 -13.38
N CYS A 69 -9.90 -25.88 -13.21
CA CYS A 69 -8.72 -25.27 -12.58
C CYS A 69 -8.42 -25.90 -11.21
N LEU A 70 -9.40 -25.94 -10.30
CA LEU A 70 -9.20 -26.47 -8.96
C LEU A 70 -8.80 -27.94 -8.96
N ARG A 71 -9.40 -28.76 -9.83
CA ARG A 71 -9.01 -30.17 -9.99
C ARG A 71 -7.61 -30.30 -10.57
N ALA A 72 -7.26 -29.45 -11.53
CA ALA A 72 -5.92 -29.41 -12.11
C ALA A 72 -4.87 -29.05 -11.06
N VAL A 73 -5.11 -28.02 -10.25
CA VAL A 73 -4.23 -27.64 -9.12
C VAL A 73 -4.08 -28.78 -8.12
N GLN A 74 -5.16 -29.49 -7.77
CA GLN A 74 -5.08 -30.64 -6.86
C GLN A 74 -4.25 -31.80 -7.44
N ARG A 75 -4.36 -32.06 -8.75
CA ARG A 75 -3.62 -33.14 -9.41
C ARG A 75 -2.18 -32.78 -9.77
N PHE A 76 -1.91 -31.50 -9.99
CA PHE A 76 -0.60 -30.99 -10.41
C PHE A 76 0.52 -31.46 -9.47
N TRP A 77 0.25 -31.50 -8.17
CA TRP A 77 1.22 -31.94 -7.15
C TRP A 77 1.46 -33.46 -7.10
N ILE A 78 0.56 -34.26 -7.67
CA ILE A 78 0.60 -35.73 -7.58
C ILE A 78 1.14 -36.34 -8.89
N GLY A 79 0.83 -35.72 -10.04
CA GLY A 79 1.25 -36.25 -11.33
C GLY A 79 1.14 -35.28 -12.51
N GLY A 80 0.92 -33.99 -12.25
CA GLY A 80 0.73 -32.98 -13.30
C GLY A 80 -0.73 -32.81 -13.74
N CYS A 81 -0.88 -32.29 -14.97
CA CYS A 81 -2.12 -32.30 -15.74
C CYS A 81 -2.10 -33.54 -16.64
#